data_AF-A0A4Y2MVU3-F1
#
_entry.id   AF-A0A4Y2MVU3-F1
#
_cell.length_a   1.000
_cell.length_b   1.000
_cell.length_c   1.000
_cell.angle_alpha   90.00
_cell.angle_beta   90.00
_cell.angle_gamma   90.00
#
_symmetry.space_group_name_H-M   'P 1'
#
loop_
_entity.id
_entity.type
_entity.pdbx_description
1 polymer ?
#
loop_
_entity_poly.entity_id
_entity_poly.type
_entity_poly.pdbx_seq_one_letter_code
_entity_poly.pdbx_strand_id
1 'polypeptide(L)'
;MCKFQVLGYYFTSPTDKFSLKKLVEEAIDILQSCGLDVVSIVCAQGPKNQGLFKEMNVRIENPFFVHKTKKIYAMYDPPHLLKSVRNNLKNHGIYYEDTSIGDTPRTAFANWKHIEELYEMDSKKM
;
A
#
# COMPACT_ATOMS: atom_id res chain seq x y z
N MET A 1 26.08 1.23 -0.32
CA MET A 1 25.22 0.55 0.68
C MET A 1 24.35 1.62 1.32
N CYS A 2 23.02 1.56 1.16
CA CYS A 2 22.12 2.54 1.76
C CYS A 2 22.06 2.26 3.28
N LYS A 3 22.46 3.23 4.11
CA LYS A 3 22.41 3.09 5.57
C LYS A 3 21.08 3.63 6.07
N PHE A 4 20.31 2.79 6.76
CA PHE A 4 19.06 3.19 7.42
C PHE A 4 19.33 3.49 8.90
N GLN A 5 18.56 4.41 9.47
CA GLN A 5 18.61 4.78 10.88
C GLN A 5 17.19 4.78 11.44
N VAL A 6 17.02 4.26 12.65
CA VAL A 6 15.74 4.28 13.36
C VAL A 6 15.58 5.64 14.03
N LEU A 7 14.49 6.34 13.73
CA LEU A 7 14.19 7.65 14.32
C LEU A 7 13.42 7.54 15.65
N GLY A 8 12.51 6.57 15.77
CA GLY A 8 11.67 6.41 16.96
C GLY A 8 11.07 5.01 17.06
N TYR A 9 10.75 4.61 18.29
CA TYR A 9 10.04 3.38 18.60
C TYR A 9 9.01 3.66 19.69
N TYR A 10 7.85 3.01 19.61
CA TYR A 10 6.75 3.24 20.54
C TYR A 10 6.11 1.90 20.92
N PHE A 11 5.83 1.73 22.22
CA PHE A 11 4.94 0.67 22.67
C PHE A 11 3.50 1.13 22.54
N THR A 12 2.63 0.25 22.05
CA THR A 12 1.21 0.57 21.86
C THR A 12 0.33 -0.50 22.50
N SER A 13 -0.68 -0.08 23.25
CA SER A 13 -1.77 -0.88 23.78
C SER A 13 -3.08 -0.59 23.03
N PRO A 14 -4.05 -1.54 22.99
CA PRO A 14 -5.40 -1.27 22.51
C PRO A 14 -6.13 -0.13 23.24
N THR A 15 -5.75 0.16 24.50
CA THR A 15 -6.37 1.20 25.34
C THR A 15 -5.72 2.57 25.20
N ASP A 16 -4.60 2.68 24.48
CA ASP A 16 -3.85 3.92 24.41
C ASP A 16 -4.56 4.96 23.54
N LYS A 17 -4.80 6.13 24.12
CA LYS A 17 -5.21 7.34 23.38
C LYS A 17 -3.97 8.01 22.78
N PHE A 18 -3.33 7.37 21.81
CA PHE A 18 -2.22 7.99 21.07
C PHE A 18 -2.69 8.47 19.68
N SER A 19 -2.16 9.60 19.22
CA SER A 19 -2.41 10.10 17.87
C SER A 19 -1.26 9.71 16.96
N LEU A 20 -1.50 8.74 16.08
CA LEU A 20 -0.52 8.34 15.07
C LEU A 20 -0.14 9.52 14.15
N LYS A 21 -1.11 10.40 13.85
CA LYS A 21 -0.88 11.62 13.07
C LYS A 21 0.17 12.51 13.71
N LYS A 22 0.03 12.81 15.00
CA LYS A 22 1.01 13.65 15.73
C LYS A 22 2.41 13.05 15.67
N LEU A 23 2.55 11.74 15.89
CA LEU A 23 3.85 11.08 15.83
C LEU A 23 4.50 11.19 14.45
N VAL A 24 3.70 11.06 13.38
CA VAL A 24 4.18 11.20 12.00
C VAL A 24 4.59 12.65 11.72
N GLU A 25 3.78 13.63 12.10
CA GLU A 25 4.08 15.06 11.93
C GLU A 25 5.33 15.48 12.72
N GLU A 26 5.50 14.99 13.96
CA GLU A 26 6.68 15.20 14.79
C GLU A 26 7.94 14.58 14.16
N ALA A 27 7.84 13.35 13.66
CA ALA A 27 8.94 12.69 12.97
C ALA A 27 9.38 13.47 11.71
N ILE A 28 8.42 13.98 10.93
CA ILE A 28 8.70 14.82 9.76
C ILE A 28 9.42 16.11 10.20
N ASP A 29 8.95 16.75 11.26
CA ASP A 29 9.55 17.97 11.79
C ASP A 29 10.99 17.76 12.27
N ILE A 30 11.27 16.67 12.97
CA ILE A 30 12.64 16.32 13.42
C ILE A 30 13.56 16.14 12.20
N LEU A 31 13.16 15.33 11.22
CA LEU A 31 13.97 15.06 10.04
C LEU A 31 14.27 16.35 9.23
N GLN A 32 13.24 17.17 9.00
CA GLN A 32 13.41 18.44 8.29
C GLN A 32 14.27 19.43 9.07
N SER A 33 14.23 19.43 10.41
CA SER A 33 15.10 20.28 11.23
C SER A 33 16.58 19.90 11.09
N CYS A 34 16.87 18.64 10.76
CA CYS A 34 18.21 18.16 10.43
C CYS A 34 18.62 18.41 8.97
N GLY A 35 17.81 19.13 8.18
CA GLY A 35 18.06 19.36 6.75
C GLY A 35 17.71 18.16 5.85
N LEU A 36 17.00 17.14 6.37
CA LEU A 36 16.55 16.00 5.56
C LEU A 36 15.19 16.27 4.95
N ASP A 37 15.13 16.18 3.62
CA ASP A 37 13.93 16.53 2.87
C ASP A 37 12.97 15.33 2.78
N VAL A 38 11.93 15.30 3.63
CA VAL A 38 10.95 14.20 3.65
C VAL A 38 9.98 14.35 2.49
N VAL A 39 10.06 13.47 1.48
CA VAL A 39 9.21 13.54 0.26
C VAL A 39 8.02 12.58 0.30
N SER A 40 8.10 11.51 1.10
CA SER A 40 7.07 10.49 1.17
C SER A 40 7.09 9.70 2.47
N ILE A 41 5.94 9.12 2.83
CA ILE A 41 5.79 8.12 3.87
C ILE A 41 5.24 6.81 3.27
N VAL A 42 5.69 5.68 3.82
CA VAL A 42 5.25 4.34 3.40
C VAL A 42 4.74 3.57 4.62
N CYS A 43 3.58 2.94 4.52
CA CYS A 43 3.01 2.15 5.62
C CYS A 43 2.23 0.91 5.12
N ALA A 44 1.91 0.00 6.04
CA ALA A 44 1.05 -1.15 5.74
C ALA A 44 -0.43 -0.77 5.65
N GLN A 45 -1.26 -1.63 5.07
CA GLN A 45 -2.71 -1.42 4.87
C GLN A 45 -3.58 -1.65 6.12
N GLY A 46 -3.02 -1.60 7.33
CA GLY A 46 -3.80 -1.84 8.56
C GLY A 46 -4.84 -0.75 8.85
N PRO A 47 -5.94 -1.04 9.58
CA PRO A 47 -7.02 -0.06 9.82
C PRO A 47 -6.57 1.27 10.43
N LYS A 48 -5.56 1.24 11.33
CA LYS A 48 -4.99 2.47 11.92
C LYS A 48 -4.31 3.35 10.86
N ASN A 49 -3.57 2.75 9.93
CA ASN A 49 -2.88 3.48 8.86
C ASN A 49 -3.85 4.01 7.80
N GLN A 50 -4.89 3.24 7.49
CA GLN A 50 -5.99 3.72 6.63
C GLN A 50 -6.69 4.92 7.28
N GLY A 51 -6.95 4.83 8.59
CA GLY A 51 -7.50 5.92 9.40
C GLY A 51 -6.62 7.17 9.37
N LEU A 52 -5.31 7.00 9.52
CA LEU A 52 -4.32 8.09 9.41
C LEU A 52 -4.40 8.78 8.03
N PHE A 53 -4.39 8.03 6.93
CA PHE A 53 -4.48 8.63 5.59
C PHE A 53 -5.81 9.38 5.38
N LYS A 54 -6.91 8.85 5.90
CA LYS A 54 -8.20 9.54 5.91
C LYS A 54 -8.17 10.83 6.74
N GLU A 55 -7.57 10.80 7.93
CA GLU A 55 -7.40 11.96 8.82
C GLU A 55 -6.53 13.05 8.18
N MET A 56 -5.54 12.66 7.37
CA MET A 56 -4.67 13.58 6.62
C MET A 56 -5.25 13.97 5.25
N ASN A 57 -6.50 13.59 4.95
CA ASN A 57 -7.20 13.87 3.69
C ASN A 57 -6.44 13.40 2.43
N VAL A 58 -5.72 12.28 2.54
CA VAL A 58 -5.11 11.60 1.39
C VAL A 58 -6.22 10.93 0.56
N ARG A 59 -6.22 11.18 -0.75
CA ARG A 59 -7.21 10.64 -1.70
C ARG A 59 -6.52 10.01 -2.90
N ILE A 60 -7.29 9.29 -3.73
CA ILE A 60 -6.76 8.69 -4.96
C ILE A 60 -6.27 9.78 -5.93
N GLU A 61 -7.03 10.86 -6.06
CA GLU A 61 -6.72 12.00 -6.93
C GLU A 61 -5.61 12.88 -6.35
N ASN A 62 -5.44 12.84 -5.03
CA ASN A 62 -4.45 13.59 -4.28
C ASN A 62 -3.72 12.66 -3.29
N PRO A 63 -2.79 11.82 -3.78
CA PRO A 63 -2.11 10.79 -2.98
C PRO A 63 -0.98 11.40 -2.12
N PHE A 64 -1.24 12.55 -1.52
CA PHE A 64 -0.33 13.31 -0.68
C PHE A 64 -1.13 14.09 0.35
N PHE A 65 -0.46 14.50 1.42
CA PHE A 65 -0.94 15.52 2.34
C PHE A 65 0.04 16.69 2.34
N VAL A 66 -0.42 17.84 2.82
CA VAL A 66 0.41 19.04 2.95
C VAL A 66 0.84 19.16 4.40
N HIS A 67 2.14 19.11 4.65
CA HIS A 67 2.74 19.40 5.95
C HIS A 67 3.44 20.76 5.88
N LYS A 68 2.94 21.73 6.64
CA LYS A 68 3.32 23.15 6.52
C LYS A 68 3.11 23.66 5.09
N THR A 69 4.17 23.77 4.29
CA THR A 69 4.13 24.23 2.89
C THR A 69 4.51 23.14 1.89
N LYS A 70 4.81 21.93 2.36
CA LYS A 70 5.37 20.86 1.53
C LYS A 70 4.37 19.72 1.32
N LYS A 71 4.29 19.24 0.08
CA LYS A 71 3.59 18.00 -0.25
C LYS A 71 4.44 16.79 0.15
N ILE A 72 3.82 15.88 0.90
CA ILE A 72 4.42 14.60 1.29
C ILE A 72 3.52 13.48 0.77
N TYR A 73 4.07 12.64 -0.10
CA TYR A 73 3.34 11.56 -0.72
C TYR A 73 3.07 10.41 0.25
N ALA A 74 1.86 9.90 0.25
CA ALA A 74 1.43 8.82 1.15
C ALA A 74 1.23 7.54 0.35
N MET A 75 1.99 6.49 0.68
CA MET A 75 1.99 5.23 -0.06
C MET A 75 1.77 4.04 0.86
N TYR A 76 1.08 3.03 0.35
CA TYR A 76 1.14 1.70 0.96
C TYR A 76 2.34 0.93 0.43
N ASP A 77 2.90 0.02 1.24
CA ASP A 77 4.03 -0.77 0.79
C ASP A 77 3.62 -1.72 -0.38
N PRO A 78 4.35 -1.69 -1.52
CA PRO A 78 4.02 -2.53 -2.67
C PRO A 78 3.96 -4.04 -2.38
N PRO A 79 4.84 -4.62 -1.54
CA PRO A 79 4.77 -6.04 -1.21
C PRO A 79 3.46 -6.46 -0.56
N HIS A 80 2.91 -5.68 0.38
CA HIS A 80 1.62 -5.98 0.99
C HIS A 80 0.46 -5.80 0.01
N LEU A 81 0.51 -4.82 -0.90
CA LEU A 81 -0.46 -4.68 -1.97
C LEU A 81 -0.51 -5.93 -2.86
N LEU A 82 0.65 -6.38 -3.36
CA LEU A 82 0.76 -7.59 -4.18
C LEU A 82 0.26 -8.83 -3.44
N LYS A 83 0.62 -8.98 -2.17
CA LYS A 83 0.14 -10.07 -1.32
C LYS A 83 -1.39 -10.06 -1.21
N SER A 84 -2.01 -8.90 -1.00
CA SER A 84 -3.47 -8.74 -0.93
C SER A 84 -4.15 -9.13 -2.25
N VAL A 85 -3.63 -8.67 -3.39
CA VAL A 85 -4.17 -9.06 -4.72
C VAL A 85 -4.07 -10.57 -4.92
N ARG A 86 -2.91 -11.17 -4.62
CA ARG A 86 -2.72 -12.63 -4.72
C ARG A 86 -3.68 -13.39 -3.81
N ASN A 87 -3.91 -12.93 -2.58
CA ASN A 87 -4.85 -13.57 -1.66
C ASN A 87 -6.30 -13.49 -2.17
N ASN A 88 -6.70 -12.35 -2.74
CA ASN A 88 -8.03 -12.21 -3.35
C ASN A 88 -8.18 -13.14 -4.56
N LEU A 89 -7.18 -13.19 -5.45
CA LEU A 89 -7.18 -14.11 -6.58
C LEU A 89 -7.29 -15.57 -6.10
N LYS A 90 -6.51 -15.94 -5.08
CA LYS A 90 -6.48 -17.30 -4.53
C LYS A 90 -7.80 -17.72 -3.89
N ASN A 91 -8.40 -16.85 -3.08
CA ASN A 91 -9.53 -17.21 -2.23
C ASN A 91 -10.89 -16.92 -2.88
N HIS A 92 -10.96 -15.98 -3.82
CA HIS A 92 -12.22 -15.45 -4.35
C HIS A 92 -12.24 -15.32 -5.89
N GLY A 93 -11.09 -15.21 -6.54
CA GLY A 93 -10.99 -14.80 -7.94
C GLY A 93 -11.15 -13.29 -8.12
N ILE A 94 -10.97 -12.81 -9.36
CA ILE A 94 -10.97 -11.39 -9.70
C ILE A 94 -11.73 -11.19 -11.01
N TYR A 95 -12.68 -10.24 -11.01
CA TYR A 95 -13.26 -9.72 -12.24
C TYR A 95 -12.40 -8.59 -12.79
N TYR A 96 -12.18 -8.57 -14.10
CA TYR A 96 -11.40 -7.55 -14.78
C TYR A 96 -12.00 -7.25 -16.16
N GLU A 97 -11.69 -6.07 -16.68
CA GLU A 97 -12.02 -5.70 -18.05
C GLU A 97 -10.95 -6.24 -19.00
N ASP A 98 -11.37 -7.02 -19.98
CA ASP A 98 -10.52 -7.58 -21.03
C ASP A 98 -10.79 -6.86 -22.35
N THR A 99 -9.74 -6.26 -22.90
CA THR A 99 -9.73 -5.54 -24.19
C THR A 99 -8.85 -6.25 -25.23
N SER A 100 -8.36 -7.46 -24.92
CA SER A 100 -7.43 -8.20 -25.80
C SER A 100 -8.12 -8.93 -26.96
N ILE A 101 -9.44 -9.11 -26.90
CA ILE A 101 -10.22 -9.84 -27.91
C ILE A 101 -11.40 -8.98 -28.37
N GLY A 102 -11.38 -8.58 -29.65
CA GLY A 102 -12.44 -7.80 -30.31
C GLY A 102 -12.37 -6.30 -30.03
N ASP A 103 -13.27 -5.54 -30.67
CA ASP A 103 -13.30 -4.06 -30.59
C ASP A 103 -14.06 -3.53 -29.37
N THR A 104 -14.71 -4.40 -28.59
CA THR A 104 -15.53 -4.03 -27.44
C THR A 104 -14.98 -4.64 -26.15
N PRO A 105 -14.75 -3.84 -25.08
CA PRO A 105 -14.34 -4.36 -23.78
C PRO A 105 -15.35 -5.38 -23.24
N ARG A 106 -14.84 -6.47 -22.65
CA ARG A 106 -15.68 -7.49 -22.00
C ARG A 106 -15.27 -7.69 -20.54
N THR A 107 -16.24 -8.03 -19.70
CA THR A 107 -15.94 -8.46 -18.33
C THR A 107 -15.46 -9.91 -18.35
N ALA A 108 -14.24 -10.15 -17.88
CA ALA A 108 -13.63 -11.46 -17.72
C ALA A 108 -13.45 -11.80 -16.24
N PHE A 109 -13.29 -13.10 -15.95
CA PHE A 109 -13.06 -13.62 -14.60
C PHE A 109 -11.77 -14.41 -14.56
N ALA A 110 -10.86 -14.03 -13.66
CA ALA A 110 -9.63 -14.74 -13.36
C ALA A 110 -9.80 -15.54 -12.06
N ASN A 111 -9.48 -16.83 -12.12
CA ASN A 111 -9.53 -17.72 -10.97
C ASN A 111 -8.16 -18.37 -10.76
N TRP A 112 -7.81 -18.67 -9.50
CA TRP A 112 -6.60 -19.40 -9.15
C TRP A 112 -6.47 -20.75 -9.88
N LYS A 113 -7.59 -21.43 -10.12
CA LYS A 113 -7.65 -22.70 -10.86
C LYS A 113 -7.02 -22.61 -12.25
N HIS A 114 -7.11 -21.47 -12.94
CA HIS A 114 -6.48 -21.30 -14.25
C HIS A 114 -4.95 -21.42 -14.17
N ILE A 115 -4.34 -20.99 -13.06
CA ILE A 115 -2.90 -21.11 -12.81
C ILE A 115 -2.54 -22.57 -12.51
N GLU A 116 -3.34 -23.25 -11.70
CA GLU A 116 -3.15 -24.68 -11.38
C GLU A 116 -3.27 -25.56 -12.64
N GLU A 117 -4.28 -25.31 -13.47
CA GLU A 117 -4.47 -26.01 -14.74
C GLU A 117 -3.28 -25.80 -15.70
N LEU A 118 -2.78 -24.56 -15.82
CA LEU A 118 -1.59 -24.27 -16.61
C LEU A 118 -0.37 -25.04 -16.10
N TYR A 119 -0.15 -25.03 -14.78
CA TYR A 119 0.94 -25.78 -14.17
C TYR A 119 0.85 -27.28 -14.47
N GLU A 120 -0.33 -27.88 -14.35
CA GLU A 120 -0.55 -29.30 -14.66
C GLU A 120 -0.34 -29.64 -16.14
N MET A 121 -0.71 -28.73 -17.05
CA MET A 121 -0.48 -28.89 -18.49
C MET A 121 1.01 -28.84 -18.84
N ASP A 122 1.75 -27.90 -18.25
CA ASP A 122 3.19 -27.75 -18.48
C ASP A 122 4.00 -28.86 -17.81
N SER A 123 3.59 -29.31 -16.61
CA SER A 123 4.29 -30.36 -15.85
C SER A 123 4.19 -31.75 -16.50
N LYS A 124 3.19 -32.00 -17.35
CA LYS A 124 3.02 -33.27 -18.08
C LYS A 124 3.88 -33.41 -19.33
N LYS A 125 4.66 -32.38 -19.69
CA LYS A 125 5.58 -32.37 -20.84
C LYS A 125 7.05 -32.59 -20.48
N MET A 126 7.35 -33.10 -19.27
CA MET A 126 8.67 -33.65 -18.92
C MET A 126 8.61 -35.17 -18.76
#